data_AF-E6R640-F1
#
_entry.id   AF-E6R640-F1
#
_cell.length_a   1.000
_cell.length_b   1.000
_cell.length_c   1.000
_cell.angle_alpha   90.00
_cell.angle_beta   90.00
_cell.angle_gamma   90.00
#
_symmetry.space_group_name_H-M   'P 1'
#
loop_
_entity.id
_entity.type
_entity.pdbx_description
1 polymer ?
#
loop_
_entity_poly.entity_id
_entity_poly.type
_entity_poly.pdbx_seq_one_letter_code
_entity_poly.pdbx_strand_id
1 'polypeptide(L)'
;MPAPAMSQLENVSAILGEYMLKGWTLTDLHCSECRATPLMREPTAIAERDNRERIQFCALCDGRPEGRVAAPILRPVAEPTPSSATPSQTIKTPESHTYPKEAASEPDPSESISNLLLKGYSLLGENCPNPSCRGIPLVGYPRKVDGSKDGRKMCVSCEGRWVEESNVPADWVRDAPITSTTEAAPSSGSVQAGESPRSRKRRELYGITTSGTNQPVSKGKEKAVDVGEFETKARESESELVNRAAPENFAHEAADELEQTAIGARKTFSTRPTPGILPAPINRPAPPSPDSALFATLSTASDSLSETLTRLSKSLDATTSSLGKRSSSSQDEGNCFVDIKLHTEAMKDVLGVLAQVERAKRQGY
;
A
#
# COMPACT_ATOMS: atom_id res chain seq x y z
N MET A 1 -26.39 12.17 22.75
CA MET A 1 -25.00 12.66 22.81
C MET A 1 -24.72 13.36 21.48
N PRO A 2 -24.61 14.70 21.41
CA PRO A 2 -24.20 15.39 20.19
C PRO A 2 -22.75 15.02 19.85
N ALA A 3 -22.47 14.76 18.57
CA ALA A 3 -21.11 14.45 18.11
C ALA A 3 -20.18 15.65 18.37
N PRO A 4 -18.92 15.43 18.76
CA PRO A 4 -17.96 16.51 18.93
C PRO A 4 -17.76 17.22 17.60
N ALA A 5 -17.99 18.54 17.60
CA ALA A 5 -17.69 19.38 16.44
C ALA A 5 -16.18 19.36 16.23
N MET A 6 -15.72 18.76 15.12
CA MET A 6 -14.31 18.81 14.76
C MET A 6 -13.89 20.27 14.59
N SER A 7 -12.71 20.60 15.12
CA SER A 7 -12.24 21.97 15.12
C SER A 7 -12.02 22.42 13.67
N GLN A 8 -12.36 23.68 13.36
CA GLN A 8 -12.22 24.22 12.02
C GLN A 8 -10.79 24.07 11.48
N LEU A 9 -9.79 24.13 12.37
CA LEU A 9 -8.38 23.93 12.03
C LEU A 9 -8.07 22.51 11.54
N GLU A 10 -8.68 21.48 12.13
CA GLU A 10 -8.51 20.09 11.68
C GLU A 10 -9.11 19.86 10.29
N ASN A 11 -10.25 20.49 10.01
CA ASN A 11 -10.84 20.41 8.65
C ASN A 11 -9.93 21.08 7.61
N VAL A 12 -9.30 22.20 7.96
CA VAL A 12 -8.43 22.94 7.05
C VAL A 12 -7.14 22.17 6.79
N SER A 13 -6.53 21.58 7.83
CA SER A 13 -5.33 20.75 7.66
C SER A 13 -5.61 19.50 6.83
N ALA A 14 -6.79 18.89 7.00
CA ALA A 14 -7.22 17.75 6.17
C ALA A 14 -7.38 18.15 4.69
N ILE A 15 -8.03 19.29 4.40
CA ILE A 15 -8.18 19.80 3.03
C ILE A 15 -6.80 20.10 2.41
N LEU A 16 -5.94 20.82 3.13
CA LEU A 16 -4.59 21.12 2.65
C LEU A 16 -3.80 19.84 2.34
N GLY A 17 -3.85 18.84 3.23
CA GLY A 17 -3.20 17.56 3.03
C GLY A 17 -3.71 16.82 1.79
N GLU A 18 -5.03 16.79 1.58
CA GLU A 18 -5.62 16.19 0.39
C GLU A 18 -5.15 16.85 -0.92
N TYR A 19 -5.10 18.18 -0.95
CA TYR A 19 -4.63 18.92 -2.12
C TYR A 19 -3.14 18.72 -2.39
N MET A 20 -2.32 18.65 -1.34
CA MET A 20 -0.89 18.35 -1.47
C MET A 20 -0.66 16.96 -2.07
N LEU A 21 -1.48 15.97 -1.70
CA LEU A 21 -1.44 14.63 -2.30
C LEU A 21 -1.89 14.63 -3.77
N LYS A 22 -2.78 15.54 -4.17
CA LYS A 22 -3.14 15.80 -5.58
C LYS A 22 -2.06 16.60 -6.34
N GLY A 23 -0.93 16.91 -5.70
CA GLY A 23 0.21 17.61 -6.29
C GLY A 23 0.16 19.15 -6.18
N TRP A 24 -0.86 19.70 -5.52
CA TRP A 24 -0.93 21.16 -5.33
C TRP A 24 0.17 21.63 -4.40
N THR A 25 0.65 22.85 -4.64
CA THR A 25 1.79 23.42 -3.91
C THR A 25 1.35 24.58 -3.04
N LEU A 26 1.81 24.62 -1.79
CA LEU A 26 1.62 25.77 -0.92
C LEU A 26 2.47 26.94 -1.43
N THR A 27 1.88 28.12 -1.49
CA THR A 27 2.58 29.37 -1.83
C THR A 27 2.96 30.14 -0.57
N ASP A 28 3.89 31.07 -0.72
CA ASP A 28 4.29 32.05 0.29
C ASP A 28 3.24 33.17 0.50
N LEU A 29 2.25 33.25 -0.39
CA LEU A 29 1.16 34.21 -0.32
C LEU A 29 0.04 33.70 0.60
N HIS A 30 -0.48 34.58 1.44
CA HIS A 30 -1.61 34.29 2.31
C HIS A 30 -2.89 34.85 1.72
N CYS A 31 -4.03 34.19 1.96
CA CYS A 31 -5.33 34.66 1.50
C CYS A 31 -5.63 36.06 2.05
N SER A 32 -6.07 36.98 1.18
CA SER A 32 -6.35 38.37 1.56
C SER A 32 -7.51 38.51 2.55
N GLU A 33 -8.45 37.57 2.55
CA GLU A 33 -9.62 37.57 3.42
C GLU A 33 -9.30 37.07 4.81
N CYS A 34 -8.80 35.82 4.95
CA CYS A 34 -8.55 35.23 6.27
C CYS A 34 -7.17 35.57 6.84
N ARG A 35 -6.18 35.91 5.99
CA ARG A 35 -4.76 36.19 6.33
C ARG A 35 -4.00 35.10 7.11
N ALA A 36 -4.68 34.05 7.54
CA ALA A 36 -4.10 32.96 8.32
C ALA A 36 -3.72 31.76 7.45
N THR A 37 -4.38 31.57 6.31
CA THR A 37 -4.19 30.38 5.47
C THR A 37 -3.32 30.72 4.26
N PRO A 38 -2.23 29.96 4.02
CA PRO A 38 -1.47 30.08 2.79
C PRO A 38 -2.33 29.66 1.59
N LEU A 39 -2.16 30.35 0.46
CA LEU A 39 -2.80 29.99 -0.80
C LEU A 39 -2.12 28.76 -1.41
N MET A 40 -2.91 27.88 -2.01
CA MET A 40 -2.40 26.74 -2.79
C MET A 40 -2.43 27.05 -4.28
N ARG A 41 -1.45 26.55 -5.02
CA ARG A 41 -1.30 26.71 -6.47
C ARG A 41 -1.44 25.38 -7.18
N GLU A 42 -2.22 25.39 -8.26
CA GLU A 42 -2.45 24.23 -9.13
C GLU A 42 -1.15 23.75 -9.80
N PRO A 43 -0.95 22.42 -9.95
CA PRO A 43 0.17 21.87 -10.72
C PRO A 43 0.22 22.40 -12.16
N THR A 44 1.41 22.79 -12.60
CA THR A 44 1.66 23.33 -13.95
C THR A 44 1.08 22.46 -15.06
N ALA A 45 1.26 21.14 -14.97
CA ALA A 45 0.83 20.20 -15.98
C ALA A 45 -0.70 20.16 -16.17
N ILE A 46 -1.46 20.42 -15.11
CA ILE A 46 -2.93 20.44 -15.18
C ILE A 46 -3.40 21.74 -15.83
N ALA A 47 -2.85 22.88 -15.42
CA ALA A 47 -3.18 24.17 -16.00
C ALA A 47 -2.82 24.24 -17.51
N GLU A 48 -1.67 23.69 -17.91
CA GLU A 48 -1.24 23.62 -19.31
C GLU A 48 -2.15 22.72 -20.15
N ARG A 49 -2.55 21.55 -19.63
CA ARG A 49 -3.48 20.66 -20.33
C ARG A 49 -4.81 21.35 -20.64
N ASP A 50 -5.29 22.17 -19.70
CA ASP A 50 -6.57 22.89 -19.83
C ASP A 50 -6.41 24.25 -20.55
N ASN A 51 -5.20 24.63 -20.97
CA ASN A 51 -4.88 25.95 -21.54
C ASN A 51 -5.42 27.12 -20.70
N ARG A 52 -5.33 27.01 -19.37
CA ARG A 52 -5.73 28.08 -18.44
C ARG A 52 -4.55 28.59 -17.63
N GLU A 53 -4.68 29.80 -17.13
CA GLU A 53 -3.73 30.33 -16.15
C GLU A 53 -3.83 29.55 -14.83
N ARG A 54 -2.71 29.43 -14.12
CA ARG A 54 -2.66 28.71 -12.84
C ARG A 54 -3.53 29.40 -11.82
N ILE A 55 -4.52 28.68 -11.32
CA ILE A 55 -5.39 29.19 -10.26
C ILE A 55 -4.71 29.08 -8.90
N GLN A 56 -5.05 30.04 -8.03
CA GLN A 56 -4.69 30.04 -6.61
C GLN A 56 -5.97 29.88 -5.79
N PHE A 57 -5.88 29.14 -4.69
CA PHE A 57 -7.04 28.71 -3.93
C PHE A 57 -6.77 28.77 -2.42
N CYS A 58 -7.73 29.27 -1.64
CA CYS A 58 -7.67 29.27 -0.17
C CYS A 58 -8.54 28.14 0.41
N ALA A 59 -7.91 27.19 1.11
CA ALA A 59 -8.64 26.07 1.72
C ALA A 59 -9.73 26.50 2.74
N LEU A 60 -9.54 27.65 3.40
CA LEU A 60 -10.50 28.16 4.40
C LEU A 60 -11.67 28.91 3.77
N CYS A 61 -11.40 29.84 2.84
CA CYS A 61 -12.42 30.71 2.27
C CYS A 61 -13.14 30.06 1.10
N ASP A 62 -12.42 29.35 0.22
CA ASP A 62 -13.00 28.86 -1.03
C ASP A 62 -13.73 27.52 -0.86
N GLY A 63 -13.38 26.76 0.18
CA GLY A 63 -13.96 25.45 0.52
C GLY A 63 -13.64 24.34 -0.51
N ARG A 64 -14.13 23.12 -0.28
CA ARG A 64 -13.91 22.01 -1.23
C ARG A 64 -14.62 22.33 -2.57
N PRO A 65 -13.92 22.44 -3.71
CA PRO A 65 -14.52 22.77 -5.01
C PRO A 65 -15.48 21.69 -5.51
N GLU A 66 -15.38 20.46 -5.02
CA GLU A 66 -16.35 19.38 -5.27
C GLU A 66 -17.78 19.73 -4.79
N GLY A 67 -17.92 20.74 -3.91
CA GLY A 67 -19.21 21.28 -3.47
C GLY A 67 -19.70 22.52 -4.22
N ARG A 68 -18.88 23.14 -5.08
CA ARG A 68 -19.37 24.20 -5.97
C ARG A 68 -20.02 23.55 -7.18
N VAL A 69 -21.22 22.97 -6.98
CA VAL A 69 -22.20 22.82 -8.06
C VAL A 69 -22.25 24.16 -8.74
N ALA A 70 -21.85 24.22 -10.02
CA ALA A 70 -21.74 25.44 -10.79
C ALA A 70 -23.00 26.30 -10.58
N ALA A 71 -22.88 27.34 -9.76
CA ALA A 71 -23.91 28.35 -9.70
C ALA A 71 -23.95 28.95 -11.12
N PRO A 72 -25.09 28.89 -11.83
CA PRO A 72 -25.17 29.44 -13.16
C PRO A 72 -24.79 30.91 -13.06
N ILE A 73 -23.77 31.29 -13.84
CA ILE A 73 -23.32 32.66 -14.01
C ILE A 73 -24.52 33.46 -14.53
N LEU A 74 -25.25 34.10 -13.61
CA LEU A 74 -26.31 35.03 -13.96
C LEU A 74 -25.63 36.29 -14.50
N ARG A 75 -25.79 36.49 -15.81
CA ARG A 75 -25.51 37.75 -16.50
C ARG A 75 -26.24 38.90 -15.79
N PRO A 76 -25.59 40.06 -15.60
CA PRO A 76 -26.25 41.22 -15.02
C PRO A 76 -27.21 41.83 -16.05
N VAL A 77 -28.50 41.76 -15.79
CA VAL A 77 -29.53 42.60 -16.43
C VAL A 77 -30.17 43.44 -15.34
N ALA A 78 -30.32 44.71 -15.64
CA ALA A 78 -30.66 45.80 -14.73
C ALA A 78 -32.11 45.80 -14.23
N GLU A 79 -32.25 46.42 -13.04
CA GLU A 79 -33.38 47.18 -12.47
C GLU A 79 -34.67 46.48 -11.98
N PRO A 80 -35.35 47.09 -10.98
CA PRO A 80 -36.02 46.38 -9.90
C PRO A 80 -37.54 46.31 -10.09
N THR A 81 -38.15 45.25 -9.56
CA THR A 81 -39.60 45.23 -9.29
C THR A 81 -39.85 44.49 -7.98
N PRO A 82 -40.58 45.08 -7.02
CA PRO A 82 -40.81 44.49 -5.72
C PRO A 82 -42.07 43.60 -5.70
N SER A 83 -42.05 42.65 -4.76
CA SER A 83 -43.17 41.84 -4.24
C SER A 83 -43.35 40.45 -4.87
N SER A 84 -43.09 39.40 -4.10
CA SER A 84 -44.15 38.74 -3.31
C SER A 84 -43.67 37.44 -2.64
N ALA A 85 -44.16 37.28 -1.41
CA ALA A 85 -44.26 36.13 -0.51
C ALA A 85 -43.83 34.70 -0.99
N THR A 86 -42.99 34.09 -0.14
CA THR A 86 -43.07 32.76 0.51
C THR A 86 -43.98 31.68 -0.12
N PRO A 87 -43.49 30.44 -0.29
CA PRO A 87 -43.60 29.49 0.82
C PRO A 87 -42.37 28.58 1.05
N SER A 88 -42.11 28.29 2.33
CA SER A 88 -41.17 27.30 2.83
C SER A 88 -41.33 25.93 2.16
N GLN A 89 -40.24 25.38 1.64
CA GLN A 89 -40.14 23.96 1.33
C GLN A 89 -39.15 23.31 2.31
N THR A 90 -39.74 22.54 3.22
CA THR A 90 -39.08 21.60 4.12
C THR A 90 -38.35 20.53 3.30
N ILE A 91 -37.04 20.66 3.19
CA ILE A 91 -36.17 19.63 2.61
C ILE A 91 -36.07 18.49 3.63
N LYS A 92 -36.71 17.37 3.30
CA LYS A 92 -36.60 16.12 4.03
C LYS A 92 -35.19 15.57 3.85
N THR A 93 -34.49 15.43 4.98
CA THR A 93 -33.27 14.65 5.16
C THR A 93 -33.45 13.24 4.61
N PRO A 94 -32.58 12.72 3.72
CA PRO A 94 -32.60 11.30 3.40
C PRO A 94 -32.06 10.52 4.60
N GLU A 95 -32.94 9.71 5.17
CA GLU A 95 -32.66 8.80 6.27
C GLU A 95 -31.60 7.76 5.86
N SER A 96 -30.74 7.46 6.83
CA SER A 96 -29.74 6.40 6.78
C SER A 96 -30.40 5.06 6.45
N HIS A 97 -30.06 4.50 5.29
CA HIS A 97 -30.34 3.11 4.99
C HIS A 97 -29.41 2.21 5.80
N THR A 98 -29.91 1.71 6.92
CA THR A 98 -29.41 0.50 7.58
C THR A 98 -29.77 -0.69 6.69
N TYR A 99 -28.81 -1.20 5.92
CA TYR A 99 -29.00 -2.42 5.12
C TYR A 99 -28.75 -3.67 5.98
N PRO A 100 -29.64 -4.68 5.92
CA PRO A 100 -29.42 -5.97 6.55
C PRO A 100 -28.48 -6.84 5.71
N LYS A 101 -27.45 -7.36 6.39
CA LYS A 101 -26.91 -8.73 6.36
C LYS A 101 -26.91 -9.52 5.03
N GLU A 102 -25.67 -9.74 4.55
CA GLU A 102 -25.17 -10.93 3.84
C GLU A 102 -25.98 -11.44 2.62
N ALA A 103 -26.00 -10.64 1.56
CA ALA A 103 -25.79 -11.18 0.23
C ALA A 103 -24.35 -10.83 -0.16
N ALA A 104 -23.59 -11.76 -0.75
CA ALA A 104 -22.26 -11.49 -1.27
C ALA A 104 -22.34 -10.37 -2.32
N SER A 105 -22.22 -9.13 -1.87
CA SER A 105 -22.19 -7.94 -2.70
C SER A 105 -20.99 -8.11 -3.62
N GLU A 106 -21.20 -8.00 -4.93
CA GLU A 106 -20.07 -7.91 -5.86
C GLU A 106 -19.10 -6.85 -5.34
N PRO A 107 -17.80 -7.16 -5.29
CA PRO A 107 -16.81 -6.25 -4.74
C PRO A 107 -16.87 -4.94 -5.52
N ASP A 108 -16.84 -3.81 -4.79
CA ASP A 108 -16.81 -2.49 -5.39
C ASP A 108 -15.66 -2.46 -6.43
N PRO A 109 -15.92 -2.09 -7.69
CA PRO A 109 -14.89 -2.05 -8.72
C PRO A 109 -13.67 -1.22 -8.29
N SER A 110 -13.87 -0.21 -7.45
CA SER A 110 -12.80 0.64 -6.90
C SER A 110 -11.82 -0.15 -6.04
N GLU A 111 -12.32 -1.04 -5.18
CA GLU A 111 -11.52 -1.91 -4.31
C GLU A 111 -10.81 -3.00 -5.13
N SER A 112 -11.48 -3.51 -6.16
CA SER A 112 -10.88 -4.48 -7.06
C SER A 112 -9.74 -3.88 -7.89
N ILE A 113 -9.88 -2.61 -8.32
CA ILE A 113 -8.82 -1.86 -9.00
C ILE A 113 -7.63 -1.63 -8.08
N SER A 114 -7.87 -1.14 -6.85
CA SER A 114 -6.77 -0.88 -5.89
C SER A 114 -5.98 -2.16 -5.59
N ASN A 115 -6.67 -3.28 -5.38
CA ASN A 115 -6.04 -4.59 -5.16
C ASN A 115 -5.20 -5.05 -6.36
N LEU A 116 -5.64 -4.79 -7.60
CA LEU A 116 -4.85 -5.13 -8.79
C LEU A 116 -3.63 -4.23 -8.96
N LEU A 117 -3.74 -2.93 -8.66
CA LEU A 117 -2.59 -2.03 -8.68
C LEU A 117 -1.50 -2.47 -7.68
N LEU A 118 -1.89 -2.91 -6.49
CA LEU A 118 -0.97 -3.49 -5.50
C LEU A 118 -0.29 -4.78 -6.01
N LYS A 119 -0.97 -5.55 -6.86
CA LYS A 119 -0.42 -6.73 -7.54
C LYS A 119 0.45 -6.37 -8.76
N GLY A 120 0.72 -5.09 -9.01
CA GLY A 120 1.56 -4.62 -10.12
C GLY A 120 0.83 -4.50 -11.47
N TYR A 121 -0.50 -4.55 -11.48
CA TYR A 121 -1.28 -4.16 -12.67
C TYR A 121 -1.18 -2.64 -12.86
N SER A 122 -1.43 -2.17 -14.08
CA SER A 122 -1.33 -0.76 -14.43
C SER A 122 -2.67 -0.23 -14.94
N LEU A 123 -3.17 0.88 -14.38
CA LEU A 123 -4.36 1.54 -14.90
C LEU A 123 -4.12 2.09 -16.31
N LEU A 124 -5.00 1.74 -17.24
CA LEU A 124 -5.00 2.27 -18.60
C LEU A 124 -5.99 3.42 -18.68
N GLY A 125 -5.69 4.44 -19.48
CA GLY A 125 -6.58 5.58 -19.73
C GLY A 125 -7.78 5.25 -20.63
N GLU A 126 -8.06 3.98 -20.86
CA GLU A 126 -9.14 3.50 -21.72
C GLU A 126 -10.26 2.89 -20.87
N ASN A 127 -11.51 3.08 -21.28
CA ASN A 127 -12.68 2.53 -20.60
C ASN A 127 -13.13 1.21 -21.22
N CYS A 128 -13.84 0.40 -20.43
CA CYS A 128 -14.42 -0.86 -20.90
C CYS A 128 -15.43 -0.61 -22.05
N PRO A 129 -15.34 -1.34 -23.18
CA PRO A 129 -16.27 -1.21 -24.30
C PRO A 129 -17.64 -1.86 -24.02
N ASN A 130 -17.74 -2.68 -22.97
CA ASN A 130 -19.01 -3.31 -22.59
C ASN A 130 -19.98 -2.24 -22.04
N PRO A 131 -21.21 -2.09 -22.59
CA PRO A 131 -22.17 -1.09 -22.13
C PRO A 131 -22.57 -1.25 -20.66
N SER A 132 -22.47 -2.45 -20.09
CA SER A 132 -22.77 -2.68 -18.66
C SER A 132 -21.70 -2.13 -17.71
N CYS A 133 -20.50 -1.81 -18.21
CA CYS A 133 -19.35 -1.36 -17.42
C CYS A 133 -18.91 0.07 -17.82
N ARG A 134 -19.86 0.91 -18.20
CA ARG A 134 -19.57 2.25 -18.72
C ARG A 134 -18.84 3.10 -17.66
N GLY A 135 -17.71 3.68 -18.05
CA GLY A 135 -16.89 4.51 -17.17
C GLY A 135 -15.85 3.75 -16.35
N ILE A 136 -15.89 2.41 -16.31
CA ILE A 136 -14.88 1.62 -15.60
C ILE A 136 -13.59 1.57 -16.44
N PRO A 137 -12.44 2.01 -15.91
CA PRO A 137 -11.18 1.97 -16.63
C PRO A 137 -10.66 0.53 -16.77
N LEU A 138 -9.98 0.25 -17.87
CA LEU A 138 -9.28 -1.00 -18.10
C LEU A 138 -7.95 -1.01 -17.34
N VAL A 139 -7.52 -2.19 -16.88
CA VAL A 139 -6.22 -2.41 -16.26
C VAL A 139 -5.36 -3.32 -17.14
N GLY A 140 -4.09 -2.96 -17.32
CA GLY A 140 -3.07 -3.73 -18.03
C GLY A 140 -2.40 -4.74 -17.09
N TYR A 141 -2.05 -5.90 -17.63
CA TYR A 141 -1.34 -6.93 -16.88
C TYR A 141 0.07 -6.45 -16.45
N PRO A 142 0.63 -7.03 -15.37
CA PRO A 142 2.00 -6.75 -14.96
C PRO A 142 3.00 -6.97 -16.10
N ARG A 143 4.09 -6.21 -16.08
CA ARG A 143 5.18 -6.38 -17.06
C ARG A 143 5.74 -7.79 -16.97
N LYS A 144 6.16 -8.33 -18.12
CA LYS A 144 6.85 -9.62 -18.17
C LYS A 144 8.22 -9.50 -17.50
N VAL A 145 8.84 -10.64 -17.19
CA VAL A 145 10.21 -10.71 -16.64
C VAL A 145 11.21 -10.00 -17.56
N ASP A 146 10.95 -9.99 -18.87
CA ASP A 146 11.76 -9.28 -19.87
C ASP A 146 11.59 -7.75 -19.84
N GLY A 147 10.78 -7.20 -18.93
CA GLY A 147 10.46 -5.77 -18.83
C GLY A 147 9.51 -5.25 -19.91
N SER A 148 9.16 -6.10 -20.89
CA SER A 148 8.20 -5.79 -21.95
C SER A 148 6.78 -5.64 -21.40
N LYS A 149 6.04 -4.68 -21.96
CA LYS A 149 4.63 -4.42 -21.61
C LYS A 149 3.76 -5.56 -22.15
N ASP A 150 2.86 -6.07 -21.32
CA ASP A 150 1.85 -7.00 -21.79
C ASP A 150 0.73 -6.22 -22.49
N GLY A 151 0.46 -6.54 -23.76
CA GLY A 151 -0.60 -5.90 -24.55
C GLY A 151 -2.02 -6.30 -24.14
N ARG A 152 -2.15 -7.19 -23.15
CA ARG A 152 -3.44 -7.62 -22.62
C ARG A 152 -3.97 -6.59 -21.62
N LYS A 153 -5.25 -6.30 -21.73
CA LYS A 153 -6.01 -5.42 -20.83
C LYS A 153 -7.27 -6.13 -20.36
N MET A 154 -7.73 -5.84 -19.15
CA MET A 154 -8.94 -6.42 -18.57
C MET A 154 -9.83 -5.37 -17.90
N CYS A 155 -11.12 -5.64 -17.84
CA CYS A 155 -12.10 -4.87 -17.06
C CYS A 155 -12.29 -5.56 -15.70
N VAL A 156 -12.23 -4.80 -14.61
CA VAL A 156 -12.37 -5.35 -13.25
C VAL A 156 -13.78 -5.79 -12.91
N SER A 157 -14.81 -5.25 -13.57
CA SER A 157 -16.21 -5.50 -13.24
C SER A 157 -16.79 -6.67 -14.03
N CYS A 158 -16.62 -6.70 -15.36
CA CYS A 158 -17.11 -7.81 -16.18
C CYS A 158 -16.05 -8.87 -16.48
N GLU A 159 -14.83 -8.73 -15.95
CA GLU A 159 -13.68 -9.60 -16.19
C GLU A 159 -13.30 -9.82 -17.68
N GLY A 160 -13.84 -8.97 -18.56
CA GLY A 160 -13.56 -9.02 -19.99
C GLY A 160 -12.07 -8.80 -20.26
N ARG A 161 -11.52 -9.48 -21.25
CA ARG A 161 -10.11 -9.38 -21.63
C ARG A 161 -9.99 -8.95 -23.09
N TRP A 162 -9.12 -7.99 -23.36
CA TRP A 162 -8.82 -7.50 -24.69
C TRP A 162 -7.31 -7.53 -24.90
N VAL A 163 -6.90 -7.62 -26.17
CA VAL A 163 -5.50 -7.51 -26.57
C VAL A 163 -5.43 -6.37 -27.56
N GLU A 164 -4.43 -5.51 -27.43
CA GLU A 164 -4.15 -4.49 -28.42
C GLU A 164 -3.76 -5.16 -29.75
N GLU A 165 -4.29 -4.67 -30.86
CA GLU A 165 -4.13 -5.27 -32.19
C GLU A 165 -2.65 -5.44 -32.57
N SER A 166 -1.82 -4.47 -32.23
CA SER A 166 -0.36 -4.48 -32.40
C SER A 166 0.36 -5.65 -31.73
N ASN A 167 -0.26 -6.24 -30.70
CA ASN A 167 0.31 -7.36 -29.92
C ASN A 167 -0.24 -8.73 -30.34
N VAL A 168 -1.20 -8.77 -31.26
CA VAL A 168 -1.68 -10.03 -31.83
C VAL A 168 -0.66 -10.47 -32.88
N PRO A 169 0.02 -11.62 -32.71
CA PRO A 169 0.91 -12.14 -33.74
C PRO A 169 0.12 -12.31 -35.05
N ALA A 170 0.65 -11.82 -36.17
CA ALA A 170 -0.01 -11.90 -37.48
C ALA A 170 -0.47 -13.34 -37.82
N ASP A 171 0.28 -14.34 -37.36
CA ASP A 171 -0.01 -15.76 -37.55
C ASP A 171 -1.26 -16.28 -36.81
N TRP A 172 -1.82 -15.51 -35.87
CA TRP A 172 -3.05 -15.88 -35.14
C TRP A 172 -4.33 -15.44 -35.82
N VAL A 173 -4.27 -14.45 -36.70
CA VAL A 173 -5.35 -14.20 -37.67
C VAL A 173 -5.16 -15.21 -38.79
N ARG A 174 -5.44 -16.48 -38.51
CA ARG A 174 -5.68 -17.41 -39.60
C ARG A 174 -6.93 -16.91 -40.31
N ASP A 175 -6.75 -16.42 -41.52
CA ASP A 175 -7.80 -16.25 -42.52
C ASP A 175 -8.50 -17.60 -42.70
N ALA A 176 -9.43 -17.92 -41.80
CA ALA A 176 -10.44 -18.90 -42.10
C ALA A 176 -11.26 -18.27 -43.22
N PRO A 177 -11.25 -18.83 -44.44
CA PRO A 177 -12.08 -18.30 -45.51
C PRO A 177 -13.51 -18.32 -45.00
N ILE A 178 -14.10 -17.13 -44.90
CA ILE A 178 -15.51 -16.95 -44.54
C ILE A 178 -16.31 -17.42 -45.76
N THR A 179 -16.37 -18.73 -46.00
CA THR A 179 -17.33 -19.32 -46.93
C THR A 179 -18.71 -19.11 -46.32
N SER A 180 -19.39 -18.10 -46.84
CA SER A 180 -20.82 -17.88 -46.65
C SER A 180 -21.57 -19.05 -47.29
N THR A 181 -21.74 -20.14 -46.56
CA THR A 181 -22.56 -21.27 -47.00
C THR A 181 -23.83 -21.33 -46.18
N THR A 182 -24.89 -20.86 -46.83
CA THR A 182 -26.29 -21.08 -46.49
C THR A 182 -26.62 -22.57 -46.61
N GLU A 183 -27.48 -23.03 -45.69
CA GLU A 183 -28.32 -24.25 -45.73
C GLU A 183 -27.84 -25.59 -45.15
N ALA A 184 -28.79 -26.15 -44.38
CA ALA A 184 -29.11 -27.55 -44.09
C ALA A 184 -28.35 -28.30 -42.96
N ALA A 185 -29.11 -28.57 -41.89
CA ALA A 185 -28.87 -29.62 -40.89
C ALA A 185 -28.77 -31.02 -41.55
N PRO A 186 -28.04 -31.97 -40.92
CA PRO A 186 -28.76 -32.95 -40.07
C PRO A 186 -27.99 -33.48 -38.83
N SER A 187 -28.82 -33.90 -37.87
CA SER A 187 -28.70 -34.87 -36.76
C SER A 187 -27.39 -35.62 -36.41
N SER A 188 -27.10 -35.58 -35.10
CA SER A 188 -26.89 -36.70 -34.17
C SER A 188 -25.80 -37.76 -34.42
N GLY A 189 -24.76 -37.79 -33.57
CA GLY A 189 -23.86 -38.94 -33.44
C GLY A 189 -22.73 -38.82 -32.40
N SER A 190 -22.90 -39.51 -31.27
CA SER A 190 -21.92 -40.04 -30.29
C SER A 190 -20.74 -39.17 -29.79
N VAL A 191 -20.80 -38.90 -28.48
CA VAL A 191 -19.72 -38.43 -27.62
C VAL A 191 -18.60 -39.47 -27.54
N GLN A 192 -17.45 -39.18 -28.14
CA GLN A 192 -16.16 -39.67 -27.64
C GLN A 192 -15.42 -38.48 -27.04
N ALA A 193 -15.04 -38.60 -25.77
CA ALA A 193 -14.34 -37.58 -25.01
C ALA A 193 -12.91 -37.38 -25.57
N GLY A 194 -12.82 -36.58 -26.63
CA GLY A 194 -11.56 -36.09 -27.18
C GLY A 194 -10.94 -35.06 -26.25
N GLU A 195 -9.83 -35.42 -25.63
CA GLU A 195 -9.01 -34.53 -24.83
C GLU A 195 -8.59 -33.31 -25.68
N SER A 196 -8.87 -32.09 -25.18
CA SER A 196 -8.63 -30.84 -25.88
C SER A 196 -7.17 -30.72 -26.36
N PRO A 197 -6.92 -30.21 -27.59
CA PRO A 197 -5.56 -29.97 -28.10
C PRO A 197 -4.68 -29.13 -27.17
N ARG A 198 -5.30 -28.33 -26.31
CA ARG A 198 -4.62 -27.50 -25.31
C ARG A 198 -4.11 -28.32 -24.12
N SER A 199 -4.84 -29.38 -23.73
CA SER A 199 -4.45 -30.32 -22.67
C SER A 199 -3.25 -31.15 -23.09
N ARG A 200 -3.23 -31.59 -24.36
CA ARG A 200 -2.17 -32.41 -24.93
C ARG A 200 -0.82 -31.67 -24.95
N LYS A 201 -0.81 -30.42 -25.43
CA LYS A 201 0.42 -29.60 -25.48
C LYS A 201 0.95 -29.23 -24.09
N ARG A 202 0.07 -29.07 -23.09
CA ARG A 202 0.48 -28.84 -21.71
C ARG A 202 1.13 -30.08 -21.10
N ARG A 203 0.61 -31.27 -21.39
CA ARG A 203 1.16 -32.54 -20.89
C ARG A 203 2.53 -32.86 -21.52
N GLU A 204 2.71 -32.53 -22.80
CA GLU A 204 4.00 -32.63 -23.50
C GLU A 204 5.05 -31.64 -22.94
N LEU A 205 4.65 -30.43 -22.54
CA LEU A 205 5.59 -29.42 -22.02
C LEU A 205 6.17 -29.76 -20.64
N TYR A 206 5.45 -30.53 -19.82
CA TYR A 206 5.88 -30.88 -18.45
C TYR A 206 6.39 -32.32 -18.31
N GLY A 207 6.59 -33.05 -19.41
CA GLY A 207 7.23 -34.38 -19.39
C GLY A 207 6.43 -35.47 -18.66
N ILE A 208 5.14 -35.26 -18.39
CA ILE A 208 4.28 -36.24 -17.71
C ILE A 208 3.72 -37.18 -18.78
N THR A 209 4.58 -38.01 -19.36
CA THR A 209 4.14 -39.15 -20.17
C THR A 209 3.90 -40.33 -19.24
N THR A 210 2.64 -40.65 -18.98
CA THR A 210 2.24 -41.93 -18.40
C THR A 210 2.50 -43.02 -19.42
N SER A 211 3.73 -43.52 -19.47
CA SER A 211 4.14 -44.65 -20.29
C SER A 211 4.86 -45.66 -19.42
N GLY A 212 4.07 -46.42 -18.66
CA GLY A 212 4.50 -47.74 -18.23
C GLY A 212 4.52 -48.64 -19.46
N THR A 213 5.69 -48.85 -20.05
CA THR A 213 5.98 -50.02 -20.90
C THR A 213 7.50 -50.22 -20.90
N ASN A 214 7.89 -51.40 -20.45
CA ASN A 214 9.26 -51.87 -20.35
C ASN A 214 10.01 -51.76 -21.70
N GLN A 215 11.15 -51.05 -21.73
CA GLN A 215 12.32 -51.52 -22.48
C GLN A 215 13.62 -50.79 -22.05
N PRO A 216 14.78 -51.49 -22.05
CA PRO A 216 16.02 -50.97 -21.47
C PRO A 216 17.04 -50.59 -22.55
N VAL A 217 17.38 -49.31 -22.75
CA VAL A 217 18.61 -48.95 -23.48
C VAL A 217 19.23 -47.62 -22.99
N SER A 218 20.52 -47.73 -22.63
CA SER A 218 21.64 -46.77 -22.69
C SER A 218 21.75 -45.55 -21.76
N LYS A 219 22.50 -45.75 -20.66
CA LYS A 219 23.84 -45.16 -20.38
C LYS A 219 24.03 -43.65 -20.60
N GLY A 220 23.30 -42.83 -19.84
CA GLY A 220 23.69 -41.45 -19.50
C GLY A 220 24.16 -41.40 -18.04
N LYS A 221 25.38 -40.93 -17.78
CA LYS A 221 26.05 -40.93 -16.47
C LYS A 221 25.48 -39.80 -15.60
N GLU A 222 24.28 -40.01 -15.08
CA GLU A 222 23.62 -39.13 -14.12
C GLU A 222 24.37 -39.26 -12.78
N LYS A 223 25.10 -38.21 -12.39
CA LYS A 223 25.64 -38.11 -11.03
C LYS A 223 24.44 -37.84 -10.13
N ALA A 224 23.93 -38.91 -9.49
CA ALA A 224 23.06 -38.79 -8.34
C ALA A 224 23.74 -37.85 -7.34
N VAL A 225 23.15 -36.69 -7.13
CA VAL A 225 23.57 -35.78 -6.07
C VAL A 225 23.17 -36.48 -4.77
N ASP A 226 24.17 -36.88 -4.00
CA ASP A 226 23.98 -37.54 -2.72
C ASP A 226 23.37 -36.54 -1.74
N VAL A 227 22.12 -36.80 -1.36
CA VAL A 227 21.35 -35.95 -0.45
C VAL A 227 22.08 -35.77 0.89
N GLY A 228 22.90 -36.76 1.28
CA GLY A 228 23.74 -36.66 2.48
C GLY A 228 24.84 -35.60 2.40
N GLU A 229 25.38 -35.34 1.20
CA GLU A 229 26.42 -34.32 0.98
C GLU A 229 25.83 -32.90 1.06
N PHE A 230 24.55 -32.75 0.70
CA PHE A 230 23.85 -31.47 0.84
C PHE A 230 23.53 -31.14 2.30
N GLU A 231 23.05 -32.11 3.08
CA GLU A 231 22.74 -31.91 4.51
C GLU A 231 23.98 -31.62 5.35
N THR A 232 25.11 -32.27 5.05
CA THR A 232 26.38 -31.97 5.74
C THR A 232 26.87 -30.56 5.46
N LYS A 233 26.78 -30.10 4.20
CA LYS A 233 27.20 -28.76 3.81
C LYS A 233 26.29 -27.65 4.36
N ALA A 234 25.00 -27.93 4.49
CA ALA A 234 24.05 -27.02 5.13
C ALA A 234 24.38 -26.84 6.63
N ARG A 235 24.72 -27.93 7.33
CA ARG A 235 25.06 -27.90 8.77
C ARG A 235 26.40 -27.22 9.06
N GLU A 236 27.36 -27.35 8.16
CA GLU A 236 28.64 -26.64 8.21
C GLU A 236 28.47 -25.13 8.00
N SER A 237 27.57 -24.72 7.11
CA SER A 237 27.26 -23.31 6.88
C SER A 237 26.56 -22.66 8.08
N GLU A 238 25.74 -23.43 8.81
CA GLU A 238 25.04 -22.96 10.02
C GLU A 238 26.02 -22.74 11.20
N SER A 239 26.99 -23.63 11.39
CA SER A 239 27.99 -23.49 12.46
C SER A 239 28.96 -22.32 12.21
N GLU A 240 29.26 -22.00 10.95
CA GLU A 240 30.06 -20.83 10.58
C GLU A 240 29.37 -19.50 10.96
N LEU A 241 28.05 -19.42 10.75
CA LEU A 241 27.27 -18.24 11.10
C LEU A 241 27.13 -18.04 12.62
N VAL A 242 26.97 -19.13 13.38
CA VAL A 242 26.89 -19.07 14.84
C VAL A 242 28.23 -18.63 15.46
N ASN A 243 29.36 -19.13 14.94
CA ASN A 243 30.68 -18.73 15.42
C ASN A 243 31.00 -17.25 15.12
N ARG A 244 30.48 -16.72 14.01
CA ARG A 244 30.64 -15.30 13.65
C ARG A 244 29.74 -14.35 14.46
N ALA A 245 28.70 -14.87 15.10
CA ALA A 245 27.79 -14.10 15.95
C ALA A 245 28.21 -14.07 17.44
N ALA A 246 29.31 -14.73 17.80
CA ALA A 246 29.85 -14.63 19.16
C ALA A 246 30.39 -13.20 19.40
N PRO A 247 29.95 -12.50 20.46
CA PRO A 247 30.37 -11.13 20.72
C PRO A 247 31.85 -11.11 21.13
N GLU A 248 32.70 -10.57 20.27
CA GLU A 248 34.03 -10.16 20.70
C GLU A 248 33.88 -9.11 21.81
N ASN A 249 34.52 -9.41 22.94
CA ASN A 249 34.58 -8.57 24.12
C ASN A 249 35.14 -7.19 23.79
N PHE A 250 34.26 -6.20 23.61
CA PHE A 250 34.62 -4.78 23.69
C PHE A 250 34.76 -4.40 25.17
N ALA A 251 35.89 -4.77 25.75
CA ALA A 251 36.33 -4.29 27.05
C ALA A 251 37.81 -3.91 26.95
N HIS A 252 38.10 -2.69 26.52
CA HIS A 252 39.15 -1.79 27.01
C HIS A 252 39.30 -0.60 26.04
N GLU A 253 39.90 0.48 26.53
CA GLU A 253 40.28 1.73 25.82
C GLU A 253 39.23 2.85 25.78
N ALA A 254 39.01 3.45 26.94
CA ALA A 254 38.70 4.89 27.03
C ALA A 254 39.33 5.47 28.30
N ALA A 255 40.66 5.44 28.37
CA ALA A 255 41.45 6.17 29.36
C ALA A 255 42.91 6.29 28.88
N ASP A 256 43.16 7.19 27.93
CA ASP A 256 44.39 8.00 27.82
C ASP A 256 44.42 8.72 26.47
N GLU A 257 44.00 9.98 26.44
CA GLU A 257 44.50 10.93 25.44
C GLU A 257 44.32 12.36 25.98
N LEU A 258 45.18 12.72 26.92
CA LEU A 258 45.36 14.10 27.34
C LEU A 258 46.84 14.38 27.57
N GLU A 259 47.64 14.42 26.51
CA GLU A 259 48.90 15.18 26.55
C GLU A 259 49.45 15.46 25.14
N GLN A 260 50.03 16.65 24.97
CA GLN A 260 50.84 17.14 23.85
C GLN A 260 50.12 17.90 22.72
N THR A 261 49.85 19.18 22.99
CA THR A 261 50.31 20.29 22.13
C THR A 261 50.24 21.61 22.90
N ALA A 262 51.36 22.06 23.51
CA ALA A 262 51.65 23.48 23.73
C ALA A 262 53.05 23.66 24.36
N ILE A 263 54.08 23.77 23.52
CA ILE A 263 55.30 24.48 23.90
C ILE A 263 55.15 25.92 23.43
N GLY A 264 55.20 26.85 24.39
CA GLY A 264 55.67 28.21 24.14
C GLY A 264 54.67 29.33 24.37
N ALA A 265 54.67 29.90 25.58
CA ALA A 265 54.99 31.32 25.82
C ALA A 265 54.67 31.72 27.26
N ARG A 266 55.72 32.08 28.00
CA ARG A 266 55.65 32.70 29.32
C ARG A 266 55.03 34.09 29.23
N LYS A 267 54.09 34.42 30.15
CA LYS A 267 53.96 35.75 30.78
C LYS A 267 52.99 35.70 31.98
N THR A 268 53.60 35.61 33.17
CA THR A 268 53.38 36.42 34.39
C THR A 268 51.98 36.93 34.79
N PHE A 269 51.63 36.60 36.04
CA PHE A 269 50.69 37.23 36.99
C PHE A 269 49.19 37.28 36.62
N SER A 270 48.37 36.52 37.37
CA SER A 270 47.21 37.07 38.09
C SER A 270 46.50 35.98 38.89
N THR A 271 46.34 36.21 40.19
CA THR A 271 45.45 35.53 41.13
C THR A 271 44.04 35.39 40.53
N ARG A 272 43.51 34.16 40.43
CA ARG A 272 42.09 33.90 40.11
C ARG A 272 41.53 32.81 41.03
N PRO A 273 40.20 32.86 41.32
CA PRO A 273 39.59 32.27 42.48
C PRO A 273 39.16 30.82 42.25
N THR A 274 38.95 30.15 43.37
CA THR A 274 38.33 28.84 43.59
C THR A 274 37.23 28.51 42.56
N PRO A 275 37.25 27.32 41.93
CA PRO A 275 36.19 26.93 41.00
C PRO A 275 34.89 26.72 41.77
N GLY A 276 33.91 27.58 41.49
CA GLY A 276 32.56 27.44 41.98
C GLY A 276 31.91 26.18 41.45
N ILE A 277 31.25 25.45 42.35
CA ILE A 277 30.36 24.33 42.11
C ILE A 277 29.36 24.74 41.02
N LEU A 278 29.48 24.14 39.83
CA LEU A 278 28.51 24.36 38.75
C LEU A 278 27.17 23.77 39.20
N PRO A 279 26.05 24.53 39.09
CA PRO A 279 24.73 24.01 39.41
C PRO A 279 24.41 22.83 38.49
N ALA A 280 24.04 21.70 39.08
CA ALA A 280 23.59 20.52 38.33
C ALA A 280 22.46 20.92 37.35
N PRO A 281 22.46 20.42 36.10
CA PRO A 281 21.44 20.77 35.13
C PRO A 281 20.03 20.40 35.65
N ILE A 282 19.21 21.42 35.89
CA ILE A 282 17.89 21.35 36.55
C ILE A 282 16.81 20.68 35.66
N ASN A 283 17.10 20.34 34.40
CA ASN A 283 16.11 19.79 33.48
C ASN A 283 16.02 18.25 33.50
N ARG A 284 15.73 17.66 34.66
CA ARG A 284 15.09 16.35 34.69
C ARG A 284 13.60 16.57 34.99
N PRO A 285 12.70 16.46 33.99
CA PRO A 285 11.27 16.48 34.27
C PRO A 285 10.97 15.42 35.34
N ALA A 286 10.27 15.83 36.39
CA ALA A 286 9.82 14.90 37.39
C ALA A 286 8.89 13.87 36.70
N PRO A 287 9.08 12.56 36.93
CA PRO A 287 8.21 11.55 36.35
C PRO A 287 6.74 11.83 36.76
N PRO A 288 5.76 11.51 35.90
CA PRO A 288 4.37 11.85 36.16
C PRO A 288 3.91 11.05 37.38
N SER A 289 3.02 11.63 38.20
CA SER A 289 2.44 10.84 39.29
C SER A 289 1.67 9.65 38.71
N PRO A 290 1.67 8.49 39.37
CA PRO A 290 0.92 7.31 38.92
C PRO A 290 -0.59 7.56 38.83
N ASP A 291 -1.09 8.59 39.52
CA ASP A 291 -2.50 8.99 39.53
C ASP A 291 -2.86 9.97 38.40
N SER A 292 -1.90 10.33 37.53
CA SER A 292 -2.16 11.22 36.41
C SER A 292 -3.02 10.54 35.34
N ALA A 293 -3.96 11.28 34.75
CA ALA A 293 -4.81 10.78 33.67
C ALA A 293 -3.97 10.30 32.47
N LEU A 294 -2.84 10.96 32.21
CA LEU A 294 -1.88 10.54 31.17
C LEU A 294 -1.31 9.15 31.47
N PHE A 295 -0.88 8.88 32.70
CA PHE A 295 -0.39 7.56 33.10
C PHE A 295 -1.44 6.47 32.89
N ALA A 296 -2.70 6.74 33.25
CA ALA A 296 -3.81 5.83 33.03
C ALA A 296 -3.99 5.53 31.53
N THR A 297 -3.99 6.56 30.67
CA THR A 297 -4.13 6.37 29.21
C THR A 297 -2.96 5.60 28.60
N LEU A 298 -1.72 5.87 29.02
CA LEU A 298 -0.54 5.14 28.54
C LEU A 298 -0.57 3.68 29.01
N SER A 299 -1.08 3.40 30.21
CA SER A 299 -1.26 2.03 30.69
C SER A 299 -2.29 1.28 29.85
N THR A 300 -3.47 1.86 29.62
CA THR A 300 -4.51 1.24 28.78
C THR A 300 -4.04 1.02 27.34
N ALA A 301 -3.28 1.96 26.78
CA ALA A 301 -2.68 1.82 25.45
C ALA A 301 -1.66 0.67 25.41
N SER A 302 -0.79 0.58 26.42
CA SER A 302 0.17 -0.52 26.57
C SER A 302 -0.54 -1.88 26.65
N ASP A 303 -1.62 -1.98 27.44
CA ASP A 303 -2.39 -3.21 27.59
C ASP A 303 -3.04 -3.63 26.26
N SER A 304 -3.66 -2.69 25.55
CA SER A 304 -4.28 -2.94 24.24
C SER A 304 -3.27 -3.38 23.17
N LEU A 305 -2.07 -2.78 23.16
CA LEU A 305 -0.98 -3.19 22.26
C LEU A 305 -0.47 -4.59 22.61
N SER A 306 -0.37 -4.92 23.90
CA SER A 306 0.03 -6.26 24.36
C SER A 306 -0.98 -7.35 23.96
N GLU A 307 -2.28 -7.04 24.02
CA GLU A 307 -3.33 -7.94 23.56
C GLU A 307 -3.23 -8.16 22.04
N THR A 308 -2.95 -7.09 21.29
CA THR A 308 -2.75 -7.14 19.84
C THR A 308 -1.56 -8.03 19.47
N LEU A 309 -0.42 -7.90 20.16
CA LEU A 309 0.73 -8.79 19.99
C LEU A 309 0.39 -10.26 20.29
N THR A 310 -0.40 -10.50 21.35
CA THR A 310 -0.84 -11.85 21.70
C THR A 310 -1.73 -12.46 20.60
N ARG A 311 -2.63 -11.67 20.01
CA ARG A 311 -3.48 -12.10 18.89
C ARG A 311 -2.66 -12.37 17.62
N LEU A 312 -1.70 -11.50 17.30
CA LEU A 312 -0.79 -11.69 16.15
C LEU A 312 0.07 -12.94 16.32
N SER A 313 0.63 -13.17 17.51
CA SER A 313 1.39 -14.38 17.82
C SER A 313 0.57 -15.65 17.60
N LYS A 314 -0.66 -15.70 18.13
CA LYS A 314 -1.57 -16.85 17.95
C LYS A 314 -1.96 -17.08 16.49
N SER A 315 -2.15 -15.99 15.72
CA SER A 315 -2.42 -16.06 14.27
C SER A 315 -1.23 -16.66 13.51
N LEU A 316 -0.01 -16.23 13.87
CA LEU A 316 1.23 -16.72 13.28
C LEU A 316 1.43 -18.21 13.61
N ASP A 317 1.20 -18.63 14.86
CA ASP A 317 1.26 -20.04 15.27
C ASP A 317 0.24 -20.91 14.53
N ALA A 318 -0.97 -20.40 14.30
CA ALA A 318 -1.98 -21.11 13.51
C ALA A 318 -1.54 -21.27 12.04
N THR A 319 -0.94 -20.22 11.48
CA THR A 319 -0.45 -20.20 10.09
C THR A 319 0.71 -21.19 9.91
N THR A 320 1.70 -21.17 10.81
CA THR A 320 2.86 -22.09 10.77
C THR A 320 2.46 -23.54 11.05
N SER A 321 1.51 -23.77 11.97
CA SER A 321 0.95 -25.11 12.24
C SER A 321 0.21 -25.69 11.03
N SER A 322 -0.41 -24.84 10.21
CA SER A 322 -1.09 -25.27 8.98
C SER A 322 -0.10 -25.71 7.89
N LEU A 323 1.09 -25.09 7.87
CA LEU A 323 2.16 -25.39 6.91
C LEU A 323 2.71 -26.80 7.08
N GLY A 324 2.79 -27.29 8.33
CA GLY A 324 3.28 -28.64 8.61
C GLY A 324 2.32 -29.78 8.21
N LYS A 325 1.05 -29.49 7.90
CA LYS A 325 0.02 -30.51 7.62
C LYS A 325 -0.37 -30.65 6.14
N ARG A 326 0.03 -29.74 5.25
CA ARG A 326 -0.34 -29.76 3.82
C ARG A 326 0.87 -30.05 2.93
N SER A 327 1.23 -31.32 2.80
CA SER A 327 2.14 -31.78 1.75
C SER A 327 1.36 -32.09 0.46
N SER A 328 1.48 -31.25 -0.57
CA SER A 328 1.54 -31.65 -2.01
C SER A 328 1.08 -30.58 -3.04
N SER A 329 0.51 -29.43 -2.66
CA SER A 329 0.16 -28.37 -3.64
C SER A 329 1.22 -27.26 -3.67
N SER A 330 2.14 -27.34 -4.63
CA SER A 330 3.27 -26.39 -4.82
C SER A 330 2.88 -24.93 -5.11
N GLN A 331 1.59 -24.61 -5.23
CA GLN A 331 1.12 -23.23 -5.45
C GLN A 331 0.78 -22.47 -4.17
N ASP A 332 0.56 -23.16 -3.04
CA ASP A 332 0.14 -22.52 -1.79
C ASP A 332 1.32 -22.04 -0.92
N GLU A 333 2.53 -22.56 -1.16
CA GLU A 333 3.73 -22.24 -0.38
C GLU A 333 4.13 -20.76 -0.51
N GLY A 334 3.90 -20.15 -1.68
CA GLY A 334 4.23 -18.74 -1.93
C GLY A 334 3.35 -17.75 -1.15
N ASN A 335 2.08 -18.09 -0.92
CA ASN A 335 1.15 -17.20 -0.21
C ASN A 335 1.44 -17.18 1.29
N CYS A 336 1.78 -18.32 1.89
CA CYS A 336 2.14 -18.39 3.31
C CYS A 336 3.37 -17.54 3.65
N PHE A 337 4.35 -17.45 2.75
CA PHE A 337 5.56 -16.65 2.99
C PHE A 337 5.26 -15.15 3.04
N VAL A 338 4.36 -14.66 2.18
CA VAL A 338 3.93 -13.25 2.18
C VAL A 338 3.19 -12.92 3.47
N ASP A 339 2.30 -13.82 3.93
CA ASP A 339 1.53 -13.61 5.15
C ASP A 339 2.41 -13.59 6.40
N ILE A 340 3.40 -14.50 6.50
CA ILE A 340 4.36 -14.52 7.61
C ILE A 340 5.20 -13.24 7.62
N LYS A 341 5.66 -12.79 6.44
CA LYS A 341 6.44 -11.55 6.33
C LYS A 341 5.62 -10.33 6.77
N LEU A 342 4.36 -10.24 6.34
CA LEU A 342 3.49 -9.14 6.73
C LEU A 342 3.21 -9.14 8.24
N HIS A 343 2.98 -10.32 8.85
CA HIS A 343 2.78 -10.43 10.30
C HIS A 343 4.02 -10.04 11.10
N THR A 344 5.21 -10.46 10.67
CA THR A 344 6.46 -10.12 11.36
C THR A 344 6.78 -8.62 11.27
N GLU A 345 6.47 -7.98 10.14
CA GLU A 345 6.60 -6.53 9.97
C GLU A 345 5.61 -5.77 10.88
N ALA A 346 4.34 -6.19 10.91
CA ALA A 346 3.34 -5.60 11.81
C ALA A 346 3.73 -5.72 13.30
N MET A 347 4.29 -6.87 13.72
CA MET A 347 4.79 -7.05 15.09
C MET A 347 5.95 -6.10 15.40
N LYS A 348 6.86 -5.87 14.44
CA LYS A 348 7.97 -4.94 14.61
C LYS A 348 7.50 -3.50 14.82
N ASP A 349 6.48 -3.08 14.09
CA ASP A 349 5.90 -1.74 14.23
C ASP A 349 5.25 -1.56 15.61
N VAL A 350 4.48 -2.56 16.06
CA VAL A 350 3.86 -2.53 17.39
C VAL A 350 4.90 -2.48 18.51
N LEU A 351 5.99 -3.25 18.40
CA LEU A 351 7.11 -3.19 19.35
C LEU A 351 7.82 -1.84 19.32
N GLY A 352 7.94 -1.21 18.15
CA GLY A 352 8.48 0.14 17.99
C GLY A 352 7.66 1.18 18.74
N VAL A 353 6.33 1.13 18.61
CA VAL A 353 5.40 2.01 19.33
C VAL A 353 5.48 1.77 20.84
N LEU A 354 5.50 0.52 21.30
CA LEU A 354 5.66 0.19 22.72
C LEU A 354 6.96 0.77 23.30
N ALA A 355 8.07 0.66 22.58
CA ALA A 355 9.35 1.24 23.01
C ALA A 355 9.29 2.77 23.11
N GLN A 356 8.55 3.44 22.22
CA GLN A 356 8.32 4.89 22.30
C GLN A 356 7.45 5.26 23.50
N VAL A 357 6.37 4.52 23.75
CA VAL A 357 5.49 4.70 24.92
C VAL A 357 6.27 4.52 26.22
N GLU A 358 7.10 3.48 26.33
CA GLU A 358 7.96 3.29 27.50
C GLU A 358 8.97 4.43 27.67
N ARG A 359 9.54 4.94 26.57
CA ARG A 359 10.47 6.07 26.62
C ARG A 359 9.77 7.34 27.09
N ALA A 360 8.56 7.62 26.59
CA ALA A 360 7.72 8.73 27.02
C ALA A 360 7.42 8.63 28.53
N LYS A 361 7.03 7.44 28.99
CA LYS A 361 6.79 7.13 30.40
C LYS A 361 8.02 7.39 31.29
N ARG A 362 9.22 7.02 30.85
CA ARG A 362 10.48 7.29 31.58
C ARG A 362 10.85 8.77 31.59
N GLN A 363 10.41 9.54 30.59
CA GLN A 363 10.73 10.96 30.44
C GLN A 363 9.72 11.89 31.11
N GLY A 364 8.64 11.38 31.70
CA GLY A 364 7.67 12.26 32.35
C GLY A 364 6.56 12.79 31.45
N TYR A 365 6.38 12.21 30.25
CA TYR A 365 5.28 12.57 29.35
C TYR A 365 4.00 11.80 29.63
#